data_AF-A0A267H8W4-F1
#
_entry.id   AF-A0A267H8W4-F1
#
_cell.length_a   1.000
_cell.length_b   1.000
_cell.length_c   1.000
_cell.angle_alpha   90.00
_cell.angle_beta   90.00
_cell.angle_gamma   90.00
#
_symmetry.space_group_name_H-M   'P 1'
#
loop_
_entity.id
_entity.type
_entity.pdbx_description
1 polymer ?
#
loop_
_entity_poly.entity_id
_entity_poly.type
_entity_poly.pdbx_seq_one_letter_code
_entity_poly.pdbx_strand_id
1 'polypeptide(L)'
;ASTGRLSWLARLYIYSLHGLAIEVCFCAVWYLIERFEVRLHGYSSVWSLPIYGLSLLCMEAQSDWLQSRQVPMPLRGLVYLAWTYAWEFACGSVLKLFGANSWDYTDYANYHIYGLVNFDYAPLWFTSGLLCERYLLVWARSLRWDSG
;
A
#
# COMPACT_ATOMS: atom_id res chain seq x y z
N ALA A 1 -9.33 33.35 -6.59
CA ALA A 1 -9.67 32.00 -7.06
C ALA A 1 -9.72 31.06 -5.86
N SER A 2 -10.81 30.32 -5.65
CA SER A 2 -10.89 29.32 -4.57
C SER A 2 -10.11 28.08 -4.98
N THR A 3 -8.90 27.91 -4.46
CA THR A 3 -8.09 26.71 -4.69
C THR A 3 -8.71 25.52 -3.95
N GLY A 4 -9.51 24.74 -4.67
CA GLY A 4 -10.13 23.53 -4.15
C GLY A 4 -9.07 22.46 -3.85
N ARG A 5 -9.20 21.78 -2.70
CA ARG A 5 -8.41 20.56 -2.45
C ARG A 5 -8.74 19.54 -3.54
N LEU A 6 -7.75 18.70 -3.87
CA LEU A 6 -7.95 17.63 -4.83
C LEU A 6 -9.16 16.76 -4.43
N SER A 7 -9.96 16.28 -5.40
CA SER A 7 -11.09 15.39 -5.12
C SER A 7 -10.61 14.03 -4.60
N TRP A 8 -11.48 13.29 -3.90
CA TRP A 8 -11.14 11.95 -3.42
C TRP A 8 -10.87 10.97 -4.59
N LEU A 9 -11.53 11.15 -5.74
CA LEU A 9 -11.30 10.37 -6.96
C LEU A 9 -9.90 10.60 -7.54
N ALA A 10 -9.46 11.86 -7.57
CA ALA A 10 -8.13 12.18 -8.06
C ALA A 10 -7.03 11.69 -7.10
N ARG A 11 -7.27 11.73 -5.78
CA ARG A 11 -6.37 11.09 -4.81
C ARG A 11 -6.33 9.57 -4.97
N LEU A 12 -7.49 8.93 -5.15
CA LEU A 12 -7.58 7.49 -5.43
C LEU A 12 -6.72 7.10 -6.64
N TYR A 13 -6.83 7.86 -7.74
CA TYR A 13 -6.02 7.63 -8.94
C TYR A 13 -4.51 7.74 -8.67
N ILE A 14 -4.07 8.79 -7.96
CA ILE A 14 -2.67 8.98 -7.59
C ILE A 14 -2.19 7.81 -6.72
N TYR A 15 -2.97 7.41 -5.73
CA TYR A 15 -2.64 6.30 -4.83
C TYR A 15 -2.55 4.97 -5.57
N SER A 16 -3.47 4.68 -6.49
CA SER A 16 -3.42 3.49 -7.33
C SER A 16 -2.12 3.42 -8.15
N LEU A 17 -1.75 4.51 -8.82
CA LEU A 17 -0.51 4.56 -9.62
C LEU A 17 0.74 4.45 -8.75
N HIS A 18 0.76 5.13 -7.61
CA HIS A 18 1.90 5.12 -6.70
C HIS A 18 2.12 3.71 -6.11
N GLY A 19 1.04 3.06 -5.66
CA GLY A 19 1.10 1.68 -5.17
C GLY A 19 1.58 0.71 -6.24
N LEU A 20 1.04 0.80 -7.45
CA LEU A 20 1.47 -0.03 -8.58
C LEU A 20 2.97 0.18 -8.89
N ALA A 21 3.45 1.43 -8.91
CA ALA A 21 4.85 1.73 -9.15
C ALA A 21 5.76 1.13 -8.07
N ILE A 22 5.36 1.23 -6.79
CA ILE A 22 6.10 0.61 -5.68
C ILE A 22 6.17 -0.90 -5.86
N GLU A 23 5.07 -1.56 -6.19
CA GLU A 23 5.04 -3.01 -6.35
C GLU A 23 5.92 -3.49 -7.51
N VAL A 24 5.83 -2.83 -8.67
CA VAL A 24 6.71 -3.14 -9.82
C VAL A 24 8.18 -2.98 -9.44
N CYS A 25 8.54 -1.89 -8.77
CA CYS A 25 9.91 -1.68 -8.28
C CYS A 25 10.32 -2.74 -7.25
N PHE A 26 9.43 -3.10 -6.33
CA PHE A 26 9.69 -4.11 -5.32
C PHE A 26 9.96 -5.48 -5.95
N CYS A 27 9.12 -5.91 -6.89
CA CYS A 27 9.32 -7.15 -7.65
C CYS A 27 10.65 -7.15 -8.41
N ALA A 28 10.99 -6.03 -9.08
CA ALA A 28 12.25 -5.89 -9.79
C ALA A 28 13.46 -6.04 -8.87
N VAL A 29 13.43 -5.39 -7.70
CA VAL A 29 14.48 -5.50 -6.67
C VAL A 29 14.54 -6.90 -6.10
N TRP A 30 13.40 -7.54 -5.87
CA TRP A 30 13.34 -8.91 -5.37
C TRP A 30 14.01 -9.89 -6.34
N TYR A 31 13.70 -9.81 -7.64
CA TYR A 31 14.37 -10.64 -8.66
C TYR A 31 15.85 -10.32 -8.82
N LEU A 32 16.26 -9.06 -8.64
CA LEU A 32 17.67 -8.71 -8.58
C LEU A 32 18.38 -9.43 -7.43
N ILE A 33 17.80 -9.45 -6.23
CA ILE A 33 18.43 -10.05 -5.05
C ILE A 33 18.43 -11.57 -5.14
N GLU A 34 17.32 -12.18 -5.51
CA GLU A 34 17.15 -13.64 -5.51
C GLU A 34 17.86 -14.30 -6.70
N ARG A 35 17.80 -13.67 -7.88
CA ARG A 35 18.22 -14.28 -9.16
C ARG A 35 19.34 -13.52 -9.87
N PHE A 36 19.85 -12.43 -9.28
CA PHE A 36 20.83 -11.53 -9.91
C PHE A 36 20.39 -11.00 -11.29
N GLU A 37 19.08 -10.82 -11.48
CA GLU A 37 18.54 -10.32 -12.75
C GLU A 37 18.70 -8.79 -12.87
N VAL A 38 19.77 -8.36 -13.53
CA VAL A 38 20.11 -6.94 -13.73
C VAL A 38 19.20 -6.18 -14.70
N ARG A 39 18.27 -6.88 -15.36
CA ARG A 39 17.30 -6.25 -16.27
C ARG A 39 16.20 -5.48 -15.53
N LEU A 40 16.03 -5.73 -14.23
CA LEU A 40 15.09 -5.03 -13.34
C LEU A 40 13.63 -5.05 -13.86
N HIS A 41 13.20 -6.17 -14.43
CA HIS A 41 11.79 -6.34 -14.78
C HIS A 41 10.97 -6.63 -13.52
N GLY A 42 9.99 -5.76 -13.25
CA GLY A 42 8.98 -5.99 -12.23
C GLY A 42 7.64 -6.33 -12.88
N TYR A 43 6.97 -7.35 -12.36
CA TYR A 43 5.63 -7.73 -12.80
C TYR A 43 4.64 -7.50 -11.67
N SER A 44 3.45 -7.02 -12.02
CA SER A 44 2.34 -6.78 -11.12
C SER A 44 1.02 -7.06 -11.85
N SER A 45 -0.05 -7.26 -11.09
CA SER A 45 -1.40 -7.46 -11.61
C SER A 45 -2.14 -6.13 -11.79
N VAL A 46 -3.04 -6.06 -12.76
CA VAL A 46 -3.96 -4.91 -12.88
C VAL A 46 -4.85 -4.75 -11.63
N TRP A 47 -5.08 -5.84 -10.89
CA TRP A 47 -5.79 -5.83 -9.61
C TRP A 47 -5.08 -4.98 -8.54
N SER A 48 -3.79 -4.74 -8.68
CA SER A 48 -3.03 -3.91 -7.75
C SER A 48 -3.48 -2.44 -7.74
N LEU A 49 -4.00 -1.93 -8.87
CA LEU A 49 -4.54 -0.58 -8.96
C LEU A 49 -5.67 -0.33 -7.93
N PRO A 50 -6.80 -1.08 -7.95
CA PRO A 50 -7.84 -0.90 -6.96
C PRO A 50 -7.40 -1.31 -5.55
N ILE A 51 -6.55 -2.33 -5.39
CA ILE A 51 -6.09 -2.80 -4.08
C ILE A 51 -5.31 -1.71 -3.36
N TYR A 52 -4.30 -1.12 -3.99
CA TYR A 52 -3.50 -0.07 -3.35
C TYR A 52 -4.22 1.25 -3.24
N GLY A 53 -4.96 1.64 -4.28
CA GLY A 53 -5.70 2.89 -4.28
C GLY A 53 -6.69 2.96 -3.12
N LEU A 54 -7.49 1.92 -2.95
CA LEU A 54 -8.48 1.86 -1.86
C LEU A 54 -7.80 1.75 -0.49
N SER A 55 -6.74 0.94 -0.36
CA SER A 55 -6.02 0.82 0.91
C SER A 55 -5.45 2.15 1.38
N LEU A 56 -4.78 2.89 0.49
CA LEU A 56 -4.18 4.18 0.82
C LEU A 56 -5.23 5.25 1.10
N LEU A 57 -6.38 5.23 0.42
CA LEU A 57 -7.50 6.12 0.73
C LEU A 57 -8.10 5.82 2.11
N CYS A 58 -8.22 4.55 2.49
CA CYS A 58 -8.62 4.16 3.85
C CYS A 58 -7.56 4.56 4.89
N MET A 59 -6.27 4.40 4.59
CA MET A 59 -5.18 4.84 5.47
C MET A 59 -5.17 6.36 5.65
N GLU A 60 -5.52 7.14 4.63
CA GLU A 60 -5.71 8.60 4.73
C GLU A 60 -6.75 8.94 5.81
N ALA A 61 -7.93 8.31 5.73
CA ALA A 61 -8.99 8.53 6.71
C ALA A 61 -8.59 8.08 8.13
N GLN A 62 -7.91 6.94 8.25
CA GLN A 62 -7.37 6.46 9.53
C GLN A 62 -6.36 7.45 10.10
N SER A 63 -5.46 7.99 9.27
CA SER A 63 -4.43 8.94 9.68
C SER A 63 -5.04 10.24 10.20
N ASP A 64 -6.04 10.79 9.51
CA ASP A 64 -6.75 11.98 9.95
C ASP A 64 -7.45 11.74 11.31
N TRP A 65 -8.10 10.59 11.48
CA TRP A 65 -8.75 10.22 12.73
C TRP A 65 -7.75 10.05 13.89
N LEU A 66 -6.66 9.32 13.67
CA LEU A 66 -5.62 9.08 14.68
C LEU A 66 -4.91 10.37 15.10
N GLN A 67 -4.62 11.26 14.14
CA GLN A 67 -4.01 12.55 14.40
C GLN A 67 -4.95 13.48 15.17
N SER A 68 -6.25 13.48 14.85
CA SER A 68 -7.25 14.26 15.61
C SER A 68 -7.33 13.88 17.08
N ARG A 69 -7.00 12.62 17.40
CA ARG A 69 -6.93 12.08 18.77
C ARG A 69 -5.55 12.13 19.40
N GLN A 70 -4.59 12.80 18.75
CA GLN A 70 -3.21 12.93 19.22
C GLN A 70 -2.52 11.59 19.51
N VAL A 71 -2.89 10.54 18.78
CA VAL A 71 -2.29 9.21 18.95
C VAL A 71 -0.80 9.28 18.62
N PRO A 72 0.09 8.78 19.49
CA PRO A 72 1.52 8.85 19.27
C PRO A 72 1.95 8.03 18.04
N MET A 73 2.98 8.50 17.36
CA MET A 73 3.43 7.95 16.08
C MET A 73 3.65 6.42 16.08
N PRO A 74 4.30 5.80 17.09
CA PRO A 74 4.49 4.35 17.09
C PRO A 74 3.16 3.57 17.10
N LEU A 75 2.15 4.04 17.85
CA LEU A 75 0.84 3.41 17.87
C LEU A 75 0.14 3.51 16.51
N ARG A 76 0.29 4.65 15.80
CA ARG A 76 -0.25 4.78 14.44
C ARG A 76 0.39 3.77 13.50
N GLY A 77 1.71 3.56 13.61
CA GLY A 77 2.41 2.51 12.86
C GLY A 77 1.85 1.11 13.12
N LEU A 78 1.49 0.78 14.37
CA LEU A 78 0.85 -0.49 14.70
C LEU A 78 -0.56 -0.61 14.09
N VAL A 79 -1.33 0.47 14.06
CA VAL A 79 -2.64 0.51 13.39
C VAL A 79 -2.48 0.27 11.88
N TYR A 80 -1.50 0.93 11.24
CA TYR A 80 -1.21 0.72 9.82
C TYR A 80 -0.75 -0.69 9.51
N LEU A 81 0.11 -1.26 10.36
CA LEU A 81 0.52 -2.65 10.25
C LEU A 81 -0.68 -3.61 10.30
N ALA A 82 -1.55 -3.44 11.30
CA ALA A 82 -2.75 -4.26 11.45
C ALA A 82 -3.71 -4.10 10.25
N TRP A 83 -3.88 -2.86 9.76
CA TRP A 83 -4.67 -2.56 8.57
C TRP A 83 -4.11 -3.27 7.33
N THR A 84 -2.81 -3.16 7.07
CA THR A 84 -2.18 -3.79 5.91
C THR A 84 -2.41 -5.30 5.92
N TYR A 85 -2.24 -5.97 7.06
CA TYR A 85 -2.50 -7.41 7.14
C TYR A 85 -3.96 -7.79 6.93
N ALA A 86 -4.89 -7.03 7.52
CA ALA A 86 -6.31 -7.25 7.30
C ALA A 86 -6.69 -7.05 5.82
N TRP A 87 -6.10 -6.04 5.18
CA TRP A 87 -6.32 -5.72 3.78
C TRP A 87 -5.74 -6.77 2.84
N GLU A 88 -4.50 -7.21 3.06
CA GLU A 88 -3.86 -8.30 2.30
C GLU A 88 -4.70 -9.58 2.38
N PHE A 89 -5.14 -9.95 3.58
CA PHE A 89 -5.97 -11.13 3.77
C PHE A 89 -7.32 -11.02 3.04
N ALA A 90 -7.99 -9.86 3.14
CA ALA A 90 -9.27 -9.62 2.48
C ALA A 90 -9.14 -9.66 0.95
N CYS A 91 -8.19 -8.91 0.38
CA CYS A 91 -7.96 -8.87 -1.05
C CYS A 91 -7.47 -10.22 -1.60
N GLY A 92 -6.56 -10.89 -0.91
CA GLY A 92 -6.08 -12.22 -1.29
C GLY A 92 -7.21 -13.25 -1.29
N SER A 93 -8.11 -13.20 -0.31
CA SER A 93 -9.31 -14.06 -0.26
C SER A 93 -10.27 -13.79 -1.41
N VAL A 94 -10.53 -12.51 -1.73
CA VAL A 94 -11.39 -12.12 -2.85
C VAL A 94 -10.79 -12.54 -4.18
N LEU A 95 -9.49 -12.32 -4.40
CA LEU A 95 -8.80 -12.67 -5.64
C LEU A 95 -8.81 -14.18 -5.90
N LYS A 96 -8.66 -14.99 -4.84
CA LYS A 96 -8.80 -16.45 -4.91
C LYS A 96 -10.16 -16.89 -5.48
N LEU A 97 -11.24 -16.14 -5.22
CA LEU A 97 -12.57 -16.43 -5.79
C LEU A 97 -12.63 -16.22 -7.31
N PHE A 98 -11.79 -15.33 -7.84
CA PHE A 98 -11.69 -15.06 -9.28
C PHE A 98 -10.62 -15.91 -9.97
N GLY A 99 -10.01 -16.88 -9.26
CA GLY A 99 -8.89 -17.67 -9.78
C GLY A 99 -7.62 -16.85 -10.02
N ALA A 100 -7.55 -15.62 -9.50
CA ALA A 100 -6.37 -14.77 -9.55
C ALA A 100 -5.59 -14.93 -8.24
N ASN A 101 -4.28 -15.13 -8.32
CA ASN A 101 -3.41 -15.20 -7.14
C ASN A 101 -2.21 -14.26 -7.38
N SER A 102 -2.37 -12.97 -7.05
CA SER A 102 -1.27 -12.01 -7.17
C SER A 102 -0.25 -12.09 -6.03
N TRP A 103 -0.61 -12.74 -4.92
CA TRP A 103 0.17 -12.78 -3.68
C TRP A 103 0.28 -14.22 -3.15
N ASP A 104 0.74 -15.15 -3.98
CA ASP A 104 0.98 -16.53 -3.55
C ASP A 104 2.33 -16.65 -2.86
N TYR A 105 2.34 -16.59 -1.52
CA TYR A 105 3.56 -16.67 -0.72
C TYR A 105 3.94 -18.11 -0.32
N THR A 106 3.27 -19.13 -0.87
CA THR A 106 3.39 -20.53 -0.46
C THR A 106 4.82 -21.09 -0.58
N ASP A 107 5.62 -20.59 -1.52
CA ASP A 107 6.99 -21.07 -1.77
C ASP A 107 8.09 -20.27 -1.02
N TYR A 108 7.76 -19.13 -0.38
CA TYR A 108 8.77 -18.14 0.07
C TYR A 108 8.73 -17.77 1.57
N ALA A 109 7.80 -18.27 2.37
CA ALA A 109 7.62 -17.83 3.77
C ALA A 109 7.59 -18.99 4.78
N ASN A 110 8.38 -18.89 5.86
CA ASN A 110 8.40 -19.85 6.96
C ASN A 110 7.24 -19.67 7.96
N TYR A 111 6.64 -18.46 8.01
CA TYR A 111 5.53 -18.11 8.90
C TYR A 111 4.41 -17.36 8.17
N HIS A 112 3.65 -18.10 7.35
CA HIS A 112 2.43 -17.61 6.70
C HIS A 112 1.15 -18.10 7.40
N ILE A 113 0.09 -17.28 7.40
CA ILE A 113 -1.29 -17.78 7.59
C ILE A 113 -1.89 -17.99 6.20
N TYR A 114 -2.19 -19.25 5.86
CA TYR A 114 -2.78 -19.68 4.58
C TYR A 114 -2.05 -19.20 3.30
N GLY A 115 -0.74 -18.89 3.39
CA GLY A 115 0.03 -18.33 2.27
C GLY A 115 -0.36 -16.92 1.86
N LEU A 116 -1.11 -16.19 2.69
CA LEU A 116 -1.71 -14.89 2.36
C LEU A 116 -1.12 -13.72 3.15
N VAL A 117 -0.57 -13.98 4.34
CA VAL A 117 0.00 -12.95 5.23
C VAL A 117 1.36 -13.43 5.70
N ASN A 118 2.40 -12.63 5.43
CA ASN A 118 3.76 -12.90 5.90
C ASN A 118 4.10 -12.00 7.10
N PHE A 119 4.27 -12.61 8.27
CA PHE A 119 4.64 -11.88 9.49
C PHE A 119 6.07 -11.36 9.48
N ASP A 120 6.96 -11.94 8.66
CA ASP A 120 8.34 -11.47 8.52
C ASP A 120 8.39 -10.06 7.88
N TYR A 121 7.33 -9.67 7.16
CA TYR A 121 7.18 -8.31 6.63
C TYR A 121 6.64 -7.30 7.65
N ALA A 122 6.45 -7.66 8.92
CA ALA A 122 5.93 -6.73 9.91
C ALA A 122 6.80 -5.44 10.04
N PRO A 123 8.15 -5.52 10.09
CA PRO A 123 8.98 -4.32 10.09
C PRO A 123 8.83 -3.49 8.81
N LEU A 124 8.73 -4.14 7.66
CA LEU A 124 8.55 -3.50 6.36
C LEU A 124 7.20 -2.76 6.32
N TRP A 125 6.10 -3.39 6.73
CA TRP A 125 4.78 -2.79 6.72
C TRP A 125 4.62 -1.67 7.74
N PHE A 126 5.16 -1.85 8.94
CA PHE A 126 5.17 -0.81 9.97
C PHE A 126 5.89 0.44 9.49
N THR A 127 7.11 0.28 8.96
CA THR A 127 7.91 1.40 8.44
C THR A 127 7.27 2.04 7.22
N SER A 128 6.77 1.23 6.27
CA SER A 128 6.11 1.71 5.05
C SER A 128 4.85 2.51 5.38
N GLY A 129 4.03 2.06 6.34
CA GLY A 129 2.84 2.79 6.79
C GLY A 129 3.18 4.16 7.38
N LEU A 130 4.24 4.25 8.18
CA LEU A 130 4.72 5.52 8.74
C LEU A 130 5.32 6.46 7.69
N LEU A 131 6.08 5.94 6.73
CA LEU A 131 6.60 6.70 5.60
C LEU A 131 5.46 7.22 4.72
N CYS A 132 4.47 6.37 4.45
CA CYS A 132 3.28 6.74 3.70
C CYS A 132 2.52 7.89 4.38
N GLU A 133 2.27 7.78 5.69
CA GLU A 133 1.66 8.87 6.46
C GLU A 133 2.46 10.18 6.35
N ARG A 134 3.77 10.10 6.58
CA ARG A 134 4.62 11.29 6.67
C ARG A 134 4.84 11.99 5.33
N TYR A 135 4.93 11.24 4.25
CA TYR A 135 5.33 11.77 2.95
C TYR A 135 4.17 11.73 1.95
N LEU A 136 3.68 10.54 1.58
CA LEU A 136 2.70 10.40 0.51
C LEU A 136 1.38 11.07 0.85
N LEU A 137 0.81 10.80 2.03
CA LEU A 137 -0.49 11.33 2.44
C LEU A 137 -0.42 12.84 2.69
N VAL A 138 0.66 13.34 3.29
CA VAL A 138 0.87 14.79 3.46
C VAL A 138 0.99 15.48 2.09
N TRP A 139 1.80 14.93 1.19
CA TRP A 139 1.99 15.48 -0.15
C TRP A 139 0.68 15.48 -0.95
N ALA A 140 -0.02 14.36 -1.02
CA ALA A 140 -1.28 14.24 -1.77
C ALA A 140 -2.37 15.20 -1.25
N ARG A 141 -2.44 15.43 0.08
CA ARG A 141 -3.37 16.39 0.68
C ARG A 141 -2.99 17.85 0.43
N SER A 142 -1.71 18.14 0.19
CA SER A 142 -1.22 19.48 -0.13
C SER A 142 -1.56 19.92 -1.56
N LEU A 143 -1.85 18.96 -2.45
CA LEU A 143 -2.22 19.23 -3.84
C LEU A 143 -3.56 19.96 -3.92
N ARG A 144 -3.57 21.03 -4.72
CA ARG A 144 -4.74 21.87 -4.99
C ARG A 144 -4.92 22.00 -6.50
N TRP A 145 -6.17 22.15 -6.91
CA TRP A 145 -6.47 22.51 -8.29
C TRP A 145 -6.41 24.04 -8.40
N ASP A 146 -5.56 24.54 -9.30
CA ASP A 146 -5.62 25.94 -9.71
C ASP A 146 -6.62 26.04 -10.86
N SER A 147 -7.82 26.55 -10.55
CA SER A 147 -8.73 27.06 -11.55
C SER A 147 -8.17 28.42 -12.00
N GLY A 148 -7.37 28.40 -13.06
CA GLY A 148 -6.91 29.60 -13.78
C GLY A 148 -8.06 30.46 -14.28
#